data_AF-A0A060XXW1-F1
#
_entry.id   AF-A0A060XXW1-F1
#
_cell.length_a   1.000
_cell.length_b   1.000
_cell.length_c   1.000
_cell.angle_alpha   90.00
_cell.angle_beta   90.00
_cell.angle_gamma   90.00
#
_symmetry.space_group_name_H-M   'P 1'
#
loop_
_entity.id
_entity.type
_entity.pdbx_description
1 polymer ?
#
loop_
_entity_poly.entity_id
_entity_poly.type
_entity_poly.pdbx_seq_one_letter_code
_entity_poly.pdbx_strand_id
1 'polypeptide(L)' 'MDYCSRRPHRVPLLSAENKKKQFHWARDCQHWTIEEWKNIAWFDESRFLLRHADGSQDLA' A
#
# COMPACT_ATOMS: atom_id res chain seq x y z
N MET A 1 -32.40 7.93 -8.25
CA MET A 1 -31.52 6.93 -7.62
C MET A 1 -30.13 7.20 -8.15
N ASP A 2 -29.40 8.11 -7.51
CA ASP A 2 -28.07 8.50 -7.97
C ASP A 2 -27.05 7.44 -7.56
N TYR A 3 -26.50 6.74 -8.55
CA TYR A 3 -25.39 5.83 -8.34
C TYR A 3 -24.14 6.66 -8.05
N CYS A 4 -23.68 6.63 -6.80
CA CYS A 4 -22.41 7.22 -6.43
C CYS A 4 -21.27 6.35 -6.98
N SER A 5 -20.78 6.66 -8.19
CA SER A 5 -19.67 5.97 -8.83
C SER A 5 -18.35 6.37 -8.16
N ARG A 6 -18.03 5.75 -7.01
CA ARG A 6 -16.71 5.93 -6.40
C ARG A 6 -15.66 5.28 -7.29
N ARG A 7 -14.67 6.05 -7.75
CA ARG A 7 -13.52 5.49 -8.48
C ARG A 7 -12.78 4.53 -7.56
N PRO A 8 -12.47 3.29 -7.99
CA PRO A 8 -11.66 2.37 -7.21
C PRO A 8 -10.29 2.99 -6.92
N HIS A 9 -9.78 2.75 -5.71
CA HIS A 9 -8.41 3.13 -5.38
C HIS A 9 -7.45 2.35 -6.28
N ARG A 10 -6.58 3.06 -7.03
CA ARG A 10 -5.57 2.44 -7.88
C ARG A 10 -4.49 1.85 -6.98
N VAL A 11 -4.56 0.55 -6.71
CA VAL A 11 -3.51 -0.21 -6.02
C VAL A 11 -2.75 -1.07 -7.03
N PRO A 12 -1.42 -1.24 -6.89
CA PRO A 12 -0.69 -2.18 -7.71
C PRO A 12 -1.25 -3.60 -7.58
N LEU A 13 -1.36 -4.31 -8.69
CA LEU A 13 -1.72 -5.73 -8.67
C LEU A 13 -0.55 -6.52 -8.08
N LEU A 14 -0.79 -7.20 -6.96
CA LEU A 14 0.22 -8.07 -6.34
C LEU A 14 0.34 -9.38 -7.11
N SER A 15 1.56 -9.75 -7.48
CA SER A 15 1.87 -11.09 -8.00
C SER A 15 1.57 -12.16 -6.95
N ALA A 16 1.38 -13.42 -7.39
CA ALA A 16 1.17 -14.54 -6.48
C ALA A 16 2.34 -14.73 -5.49
N GLU A 17 3.57 -14.44 -5.94
CA GLU A 17 4.76 -14.49 -5.08
C GLU A 17 4.73 -13.41 -4.00
N ASN A 18 4.39 -12.17 -4.36
CA ASN A 18 4.31 -11.07 -3.40
C ASN A 18 3.22 -11.32 -2.35
N LYS A 19 2.07 -11.90 -2.75
CA LYS A 19 1.02 -12.32 -1.82
C LYS A 19 1.51 -13.36 -0.81
N LYS A 20 2.29 -14.35 -1.26
CA LYS A 20 2.88 -15.36 -0.36
C LYS A 20 3.86 -14.71 0.61
N LYS A 21 4.79 -13.87 0.13
CA LYS A 21 5.75 -13.16 0.99
C LYS A 21 5.04 -12.32 2.06
N GLN A 22 4.02 -11.56 1.66
CA GLN A 22 3.23 -10.75 2.60
C GLN A 22 2.49 -11.62 3.62
N PHE A 23 1.93 -12.76 3.19
CA PHE A 23 1.26 -13.69 4.10
C PHE A 23 2.23 -14.29 5.13
N HIS A 24 3.41 -14.74 4.70
CA HIS A 24 4.43 -15.27 5.60
C HIS A 24 4.86 -14.22 6.62
N TRP A 25 5.19 -13.01 6.17
CA TRP A 25 5.54 -11.91 7.05
C TRP A 25 4.45 -11.59 8.07
N ALA A 26 3.18 -11.49 7.63
CA ALA A 26 2.06 -11.24 8.53
C ALA A 26 1.86 -12.35 9.56
N ARG A 27 2.11 -13.61 9.19
CA ARG A 27 2.03 -14.75 10.10
C ARG A 27 3.14 -14.72 11.14
N ASP A 28 4.36 -14.43 10.72
CA ASP A 28 5.53 -14.35 11.61
C ASP A 28 5.39 -13.17 12.60
N CYS A 29 4.79 -12.07 12.15
CA CYS A 29 4.52 -10.89 12.96
C CYS A 29 3.19 -10.94 13.75
N GLN A 30 2.38 -12.00 13.62
CA GLN A 30 1.01 -12.04 14.15
C GLN A 30 0.94 -11.83 15.68
N HIS A 31 1.93 -12.35 16.40
CA HIS A 31 1.96 -12.35 17.86
C HIS A 31 2.98 -11.36 18.43
N TRP A 32 3.48 -10.45 17.60
CA TRP A 32 4.47 -9.48 18.05
C TRP A 32 3.89 -8.54 19.10
N THR A 33 4.66 -8.36 20.16
CA THR A 33 4.44 -7.41 21.24
C THR A 33 4.76 -6.00 20.80
N ILE A 34 4.29 -5.02 21.57
CA ILE A 34 4.57 -3.59 21.34
C ILE A 34 6.08 -3.31 21.37
N GLU A 35 6.85 -4.03 22.19
CA GLU A 35 8.31 -3.87 22.26
C GLU A 35 8.99 -4.37 20.98
N GLU A 36 8.54 -5.48 20.42
CA GLU A 36 9.06 -6.00 19.16
C GLU A 36 8.75 -5.05 17.99
N TRP A 37 7.55 -4.45 17.95
CA TRP A 37 7.23 -3.41 16.96
C TRP A 37 8.12 -2.17 17.06
N LYS A 38 8.51 -1.77 18.28
CA LYS A 38 9.40 -0.61 18.51
C LYS A 38 10.81 -0.83 17.99
N ASN A 39 11.22 -2.08 17.78
CA ASN A 39 12.55 -2.41 17.28
C ASN A 39 12.65 -2.35 15.75
N ILE A 40 11.53 -2.21 15.02
CA ILE A 40 11.58 -1.99 13.56
C ILE A 40 11.80 -0.51 13.26
N ALA A 41 12.86 -0.21 12.50
CA ALA A 41 13.02 1.05 11.79
C ALA A 41 12.42 0.94 10.38
N TRP A 42 11.43 1.79 10.07
CA TRP A 42 10.83 1.89 8.75
C TRP A 42 11.54 2.96 7.91
N PHE A 43 11.72 2.70 6.62
CA PHE A 43 12.19 3.68 5.65
C PHE A 43 11.24 3.69 4.46
N ASP A 44 10.86 4.88 4.00
CA ASP A 44 10.06 5.07 2.80
C ASP A 44 10.45 6.40 2.16
N GLU A 45 10.26 6.48 0.83
CA GLU A 45 10.54 7.69 0.07
C GLU A 45 9.22 8.30 -0.41
N SER A 46 8.99 9.56 -0.04
CA SER A 46 7.82 10.32 -0.50
C SER A 46 8.23 11.46 -1.43
N ARG A 47 7.47 11.65 -2.50
CA ARG A 47 7.65 12.77 -3.43
C ARG A 47 6.86 13.98 -2.92
N PHE A 48 7.54 15.11 -2.72
CA PHE A 48 6.92 16.38 -2.37
C PHE A 48 6.90 17.30 -3.59
N LEU A 49 5.70 17.64 -4.08
CA LEU A 49 5.51 18.51 -5.23
C LEU A 49 4.80 19.81 -4.80
N LEU A 50 5.27 20.95 -5.31
CA LEU A 50 4.66 22.27 -5.03
C LEU A 50 3.25 22.41 -5.63
N ARG A 51 2.93 21.64 -6.68
CA ARG A 51 1.60 21.55 -7.29
C ARG A 51 1.38 20.11 -7.78
N HIS A 52 0.20 19.53 -7.53
CA HIS A 52 -0.14 18.18 -7.98
C HIS A 52 0.03 18.05 -9.51
N ALA A 53 0.85 17.09 -9.93
CA ALA A 53 1.06 16.75 -11.35
C ALA A 53 0.35 15.44 -11.73
N ASP A 54 -0.30 14.82 -10.77
CA ASP A 54 -0.91 13.49 -10.85
C ASP A 54 -2.27 13.56 -11.57
N GLY A 55 -2.25 14.04 -12.81
CA GLY A 55 -3.33 13.82 -13.75
C GLY A 55 -3.40 12.33 -14.05
N SER A 56 -4.56 11.73 -13.82
CA SER A 56 -4.88 10.40 -14.35
C SER A 56 -4.85 10.49 -15.88
N GLN A 57 -3.68 10.34 -16.50
CA GLN A 57 -3.61 10.06 -17.93
C GLN A 57 -3.99 8.60 -18.09
N ASP A 58 -5.26 8.40 -18.45
CA ASP A 58 -5.74 7.17 -19.05
C ASP A 58 -4.99 7.02 -20.38
N LEU A 59 -4.00 6.12 -20.40
CA LEU A 59 -3.50 5.56 -21.66
C LEU A 59 -4.47 4.44 -22.02
N ALA A 60 -5.34 4.74 -22.98
CA ALA A 60 -6.03 3.77 -23.81
C ALA A 60 -5.03 2.94 -24.63
#